data_AF-A0A2D7KNZ9-F1
#
_entry.id   AF-A0A2D7KNZ9-F1
#
_cell.length_a   1.000
_cell.length_b   1.000
_cell.length_c   1.000
_cell.angle_alpha   90.00
_cell.angle_beta   90.00
_cell.angle_gamma   90.00
#
_symmetry.space_group_name_H-M   'P 1'
#
loop_
_entity.id
_entity.type
_entity.pdbx_description
1 polymer ?
#
loop_
_entity_poly.entity_id
_entity_poly.type
_entity_poly.pdbx_seq_one_letter_code
_entity_poly.pdbx_strand_id
1 'polypeptide(L)'
;DWSAEMKAKAAICISHDDTLIESLEIAKKRIQIMIDKGMDNQNLTLKGLIAIAEKRISEISDGVKSALSPDSNAKYFAEVVVDLEQIDEPMIADPDVNNVDVSKRYTHDTIRPISFYGAEKKVDLGFVGSCMVHKGDMKIVAQMLKNLENKSGDVKFKAPLVVAAPTYNIIDELKEEGDWDVLQKYSGFEFDDTAPKIAARTEYENILYLERPGCNLCMGNQEKAAKGDTVLATSTRLFQGRVVEDTEDKKGESLLASTPVVVLSAILGRTPTIDEYKNSVKGIDLTKFSPPLEKVATKSSAHF
;
A
#
# COMPACT_ATOMS: atom_id res chain seq x y z
N ASP A 1 -3.51 -5.82 -7.66
CA ASP A 1 -3.84 -6.55 -6.42
C ASP A 1 -5.33 -6.45 -6.08
N TRP A 2 -5.88 -5.24 -5.90
CA TRP A 2 -7.30 -5.02 -5.54
C TRP A 2 -8.36 -5.63 -6.46
N SER A 3 -8.01 -6.05 -7.68
CA SER A 3 -8.90 -6.83 -8.54
C SER A 3 -9.41 -8.11 -7.89
N ALA A 4 -8.65 -8.69 -6.95
CA ALA A 4 -9.10 -9.84 -6.16
C ALA A 4 -10.37 -9.53 -5.35
N GLU A 5 -10.46 -8.33 -4.79
CA GLU A 5 -11.61 -7.90 -3.97
C GLU A 5 -12.82 -7.49 -4.82
N MET A 6 -12.61 -7.29 -6.12
CA MET A 6 -13.66 -7.18 -7.14
C MET A 6 -14.11 -8.54 -7.70
N LYS A 7 -13.64 -9.65 -7.10
CA LYS A 7 -13.93 -11.03 -7.52
C LYS A 7 -13.47 -11.33 -8.95
N ALA A 8 -12.49 -10.58 -9.47
CA ALA A 8 -11.93 -10.83 -10.78
C ALA A 8 -11.05 -12.09 -10.76
N LYS A 9 -11.10 -12.87 -11.85
CA LYS A 9 -10.24 -14.06 -12.01
C LYS A 9 -8.75 -13.69 -12.08
N ALA A 10 -8.46 -12.56 -12.73
CA ALA A 10 -7.15 -11.95 -12.86
C ALA A 10 -7.34 -10.49 -13.30
N ALA A 11 -6.27 -9.70 -13.24
CA ALA A 11 -6.22 -8.39 -13.85
C ALA A 11 -4.90 -8.20 -14.60
N ILE A 12 -4.94 -7.37 -15.63
CA ILE A 12 -3.78 -6.93 -16.39
C ILE A 12 -3.83 -5.41 -16.50
N CYS A 13 -2.73 -4.75 -16.14
CA CYS A 13 -2.52 -3.35 -16.48
C CYS A 13 -1.67 -3.32 -17.74
N ILE A 14 -2.17 -2.66 -18.79
CA ILE A 14 -1.42 -2.52 -20.03
C ILE A 14 -0.26 -1.56 -19.78
N SER A 15 0.96 -2.07 -19.94
CA SER A 15 2.21 -1.31 -19.80
C SER A 15 2.76 -0.96 -21.16
N HIS A 16 3.63 0.05 -21.20
CA HIS A 16 4.39 0.42 -22.38
C HIS A 16 5.82 -0.11 -22.24
N ASP A 17 6.56 -0.06 -23.35
CA ASP A 17 7.92 -0.57 -23.47
C ASP A 17 8.85 0.02 -22.40
N ASP A 18 8.87 1.35 -22.25
CA ASP A 18 9.74 2.05 -21.30
C ASP A 18 9.47 1.64 -19.85
N THR A 19 8.20 1.65 -19.43
CA THR A 19 7.81 1.25 -18.07
C THR A 19 8.12 -0.21 -17.78
N LEU A 20 7.96 -1.10 -18.78
CA LEU A 20 8.30 -2.51 -18.62
C LEU A 20 9.82 -2.70 -18.49
N ILE A 21 10.62 -2.01 -19.30
CA ILE A 21 12.08 -2.04 -19.21
C ILE A 21 12.53 -1.55 -17.83
N GLU A 22 12.03 -0.40 -17.38
CA GLU A 22 12.37 0.16 -16.06
C GLU A 22 12.05 -0.83 -14.93
N SER A 23 10.85 -1.43 -14.96
CA SER A 23 10.46 -2.44 -13.98
C SER A 23 11.38 -3.66 -13.98
N LEU A 24 11.82 -4.12 -15.15
CA LEU A 24 12.72 -5.27 -15.28
C LEU A 24 14.14 -4.94 -14.79
N GLU A 25 14.64 -3.73 -15.04
CA GLU A 25 15.95 -3.29 -14.53
C GLU A 25 15.96 -3.19 -13.00
N ILE A 26 14.90 -2.66 -12.39
CA ILE A 26 14.74 -2.64 -10.93
C ILE A 26 14.71 -4.07 -10.38
N ALA A 27 13.97 -4.97 -11.01
CA ALA A 27 13.89 -6.37 -10.59
C ALA A 27 15.26 -7.06 -10.68
N LYS A 28 16.00 -6.87 -11.79
CA LYS A 28 17.36 -7.39 -11.97
C LYS A 28 18.30 -6.93 -10.85
N LYS A 29 18.34 -5.63 -10.56
CA LYS A 29 19.18 -5.06 -9.49
C LYS A 29 18.87 -5.72 -8.14
N ARG A 30 17.59 -5.92 -7.82
CA ARG A 30 17.18 -6.56 -6.56
C ARG A 30 17.54 -8.04 -6.50
N ILE A 31 17.37 -8.77 -7.61
CA ILE A 31 17.78 -10.18 -7.69
C ILE A 31 19.30 -10.30 -7.57
N GLN A 32 20.07 -9.37 -8.15
CA GLN A 32 21.53 -9.36 -8.01
C GLN A 32 21.96 -9.25 -6.54
N ILE A 33 21.33 -8.37 -5.77
CA ILE A 33 21.59 -8.26 -4.31
C ILE A 33 21.33 -9.61 -3.60
N MET A 34 20.28 -10.34 -3.99
CA MET A 34 20.00 -11.67 -3.41
C MET A 34 21.11 -12.68 -3.76
N ILE A 35 21.61 -12.65 -4.99
CA ILE A 35 22.75 -13.49 -5.42
C ILE A 35 24.01 -13.14 -4.63
N ASP A 36 24.29 -11.86 -4.45
CA ASP A 36 25.46 -11.37 -3.70
C ASP A 36 25.39 -11.77 -2.21
N LYS A 37 24.17 -11.86 -1.65
CA LYS A 37 23.89 -12.42 -0.32
C LYS A 37 23.93 -13.96 -0.27
N GLY A 38 24.29 -14.64 -1.37
CA GLY A 38 24.43 -16.09 -1.43
C GLY A 38 23.11 -16.87 -1.51
N MET A 39 22.03 -16.23 -1.94
CA MET A 39 20.68 -16.85 -1.97
C MET A 39 20.39 -17.65 -3.24
N ASP A 40 21.31 -17.66 -4.21
CA ASP A 40 21.10 -18.47 -5.42
C ASP A 40 21.29 -19.96 -5.12
N ASN A 41 20.50 -20.78 -5.79
CA ASN A 41 20.56 -22.23 -5.59
C ASN A 41 21.54 -22.90 -6.55
N GLN A 42 21.78 -24.21 -6.39
CA GLN A 42 22.68 -24.97 -7.26
C GLN A 42 22.27 -24.91 -8.75
N ASN A 43 20.98 -24.74 -9.03
CA ASN A 43 20.44 -24.60 -10.39
C ASN A 43 20.59 -23.19 -10.96
N LEU A 44 21.21 -22.26 -10.22
CA LEU A 44 21.41 -20.86 -10.61
C LEU A 44 20.11 -20.17 -11.03
N THR A 45 19.03 -20.43 -10.29
CA THR A 45 17.68 -19.97 -10.64
C THR A 45 17.62 -18.45 -10.73
N LEU A 46 18.25 -17.73 -9.79
CA LEU A 46 18.22 -16.27 -9.77
C LEU A 46 19.02 -15.67 -10.94
N LYS A 47 20.19 -16.23 -11.25
CA LYS A 47 20.95 -15.85 -12.46
C LYS A 47 20.15 -16.11 -13.74
N GLY A 48 19.43 -17.24 -13.80
CA GLY A 48 18.53 -17.54 -14.91
C GLY A 48 17.44 -16.50 -15.09
N LEU A 49 16.83 -16.02 -14.00
CA LEU A 49 15.82 -14.95 -14.04
C LEU A 49 16.40 -13.62 -14.54
N ILE A 50 17.62 -13.26 -14.14
CA ILE A 50 18.32 -12.08 -14.67
C ILE A 50 18.52 -12.22 -16.18
N ALA A 51 19.02 -13.35 -16.66
CA ALA A 51 19.24 -13.58 -18.09
C ALA A 51 17.93 -13.51 -18.90
N ILE A 52 16.82 -14.02 -18.35
CA ILE A 52 15.48 -13.89 -18.98
C ILE A 52 15.07 -12.41 -19.06
N ALA A 53 15.26 -11.64 -18.00
CA ALA A 53 14.94 -10.22 -17.97
C ALA A 53 15.80 -9.41 -18.95
N GLU A 54 17.12 -9.67 -19.03
CA GLU A 54 18.04 -9.03 -19.97
C GLU A 54 17.68 -9.29 -21.42
N LYS A 55 17.36 -10.54 -21.75
CA LYS A 55 16.85 -10.90 -23.07
C LYS A 55 15.57 -10.13 -23.37
N ARG A 56 14.64 -10.07 -22.40
CA ARG A 56 13.36 -9.39 -22.59
C ARG A 56 13.53 -7.88 -22.81
N ILE A 57 14.43 -7.25 -22.07
CA ILE A 57 14.79 -5.83 -22.24
C ILE A 57 15.36 -5.61 -23.64
N SER A 58 16.32 -6.44 -24.07
CA SER A 58 16.93 -6.32 -25.40
C SER A 58 15.90 -6.48 -26.52
N GLU A 59 15.00 -7.46 -26.42
CA GLU A 59 13.91 -7.64 -27.40
C GLU A 59 13.01 -6.41 -27.54
N ILE A 60 12.75 -5.70 -26.44
CA ILE A 60 11.94 -4.48 -26.44
C ILE A 60 12.76 -3.32 -27.02
N SER A 61 13.97 -3.09 -26.50
CA SER A 61 14.85 -1.99 -26.92
C SER A 61 15.25 -2.06 -28.40
N ASP A 62 15.46 -3.26 -28.92
CA ASP A 62 15.81 -3.49 -30.33
C ASP A 62 14.58 -3.51 -31.25
N GLY A 63 13.38 -3.34 -30.69
CA GLY A 63 12.11 -3.35 -31.45
C GLY A 63 11.72 -4.73 -32.01
N VAL A 64 12.41 -5.79 -31.61
CA VAL A 64 12.12 -7.19 -32.03
C VAL A 64 10.77 -7.64 -31.51
N LYS A 65 10.47 -7.35 -30.23
CA LYS A 65 9.21 -7.71 -29.57
C LYS A 65 8.85 -6.72 -28.47
N SER A 66 7.93 -5.81 -28.77
CA SER A 66 7.38 -4.84 -27.81
C SER A 66 6.60 -5.51 -26.67
N ALA A 67 6.24 -4.73 -25.65
CA ALA A 67 5.25 -5.07 -24.64
C ALA A 67 3.92 -5.48 -25.29
N LEU A 68 3.19 -6.35 -24.60
CA LEU A 68 1.89 -6.81 -25.05
C LEU A 68 0.87 -5.66 -24.98
N SER A 69 0.07 -5.54 -26.02
CA SER A 69 -1.04 -4.59 -26.12
C SER A 69 -2.29 -5.32 -26.61
N PRO A 70 -3.50 -4.84 -26.25
CA PRO A 70 -4.74 -5.40 -26.78
C PRO A 70 -4.89 -5.10 -28.28
N ASP A 71 -5.45 -6.04 -29.03
CA ASP A 71 -5.84 -5.80 -30.41
C ASP A 71 -6.91 -4.70 -30.50
N SER A 72 -6.92 -3.95 -31.61
CA SER A 72 -7.89 -2.86 -31.84
C SER A 72 -9.35 -3.32 -31.92
N ASN A 73 -9.56 -4.62 -32.18
CA ASN A 73 -10.87 -5.25 -32.28
C ASN A 73 -11.16 -6.20 -31.10
N ALA A 74 -10.41 -6.08 -30.00
CA ALA A 74 -10.68 -6.82 -28.78
C ALA A 74 -12.13 -6.57 -28.31
N LYS A 75 -12.83 -7.64 -27.93
CA LYS A 75 -14.22 -7.57 -27.46
C LYS A 75 -14.26 -7.68 -25.95
N TYR A 76 -14.80 -6.67 -25.30
CA TYR A 76 -15.00 -6.62 -23.85
C TYR A 76 -16.46 -6.92 -23.50
N PHE A 77 -16.69 -7.58 -22.37
CA PHE A 77 -18.04 -7.81 -21.86
C PHE A 77 -18.71 -6.49 -21.42
N ALA A 78 -17.93 -5.61 -20.79
CA ALA A 78 -18.33 -4.29 -20.36
C ALA A 78 -17.11 -3.35 -20.37
N GLU A 79 -17.38 -2.06 -20.55
CA GLU A 79 -16.37 -0.99 -20.51
C GLU A 79 -16.73 0.00 -19.42
N VAL A 80 -15.73 0.41 -18.64
CA VAL A 80 -15.87 1.41 -17.58
C VAL A 80 -14.79 2.46 -17.79
N VAL A 81 -15.20 3.71 -17.95
CA VAL A 81 -14.30 4.86 -18.07
C VAL A 81 -14.29 5.58 -16.73
N VAL A 82 -13.11 5.72 -16.14
CA VAL A 82 -12.91 6.46 -14.88
C VAL A 82 -12.35 7.83 -15.22
N ASP A 83 -13.12 8.87 -14.94
CA ASP A 83 -12.69 10.26 -15.05
C ASP A 83 -11.88 10.65 -13.81
N LEU A 84 -10.57 10.82 -13.99
CA LEU A 84 -9.65 11.16 -12.90
C LEU A 84 -9.84 12.59 -12.40
N GLU A 85 -10.42 13.49 -13.19
CA GLU A 85 -10.67 14.87 -12.77
C GLU A 85 -11.79 14.96 -11.71
N GLN A 86 -12.64 13.95 -11.63
CA GLN A 86 -13.70 13.85 -10.61
C GLN A 86 -13.18 13.33 -9.26
N ILE A 87 -11.93 12.89 -9.18
CA ILE A 87 -11.30 12.39 -7.95
C ILE A 87 -10.34 13.45 -7.44
N ASP A 88 -10.87 14.46 -6.73
CA ASP A 88 -10.14 15.63 -6.25
C ASP A 88 -9.82 15.61 -4.75
N GLU A 89 -10.27 14.57 -4.04
CA GLU A 89 -9.95 14.32 -2.64
C GLU A 89 -9.69 12.83 -2.35
N PRO A 90 -8.96 12.51 -1.26
CA PRO A 90 -8.71 11.13 -0.88
C PRO A 90 -10.00 10.34 -0.59
N MET A 91 -9.96 9.05 -0.94
CA MET A 91 -11.06 8.11 -0.76
C MET A 91 -10.74 7.08 0.32
N ILE A 92 -11.78 6.64 1.04
CA ILE A 92 -11.73 5.59 2.06
C ILE A 92 -12.74 4.49 1.69
N ALA A 93 -12.30 3.23 1.68
CA ALA A 93 -13.22 2.10 1.63
C ALA A 93 -13.75 1.84 3.05
N ASP A 94 -15.07 1.95 3.21
CA ASP A 94 -15.75 2.02 4.50
C ASP A 94 -16.95 1.06 4.52
N PRO A 95 -16.76 -0.19 4.99
CA PRO A 95 -17.84 -1.16 5.05
C PRO A 95 -19.01 -0.65 5.89
N ASP A 96 -20.24 -0.81 5.38
CA ASP A 96 -21.44 -0.61 6.19
C ASP A 96 -21.66 -1.79 7.14
N VAL A 97 -20.86 -1.85 8.20
CA VAL A 97 -20.89 -2.95 9.18
C VAL A 97 -22.27 -3.11 9.83
N ASN A 98 -23.12 -2.08 9.79
CA ASN A 98 -24.46 -2.07 10.36
C ASN A 98 -25.58 -2.35 9.34
N ASN A 99 -25.23 -2.69 8.10
CA ASN A 99 -26.23 -2.99 7.07
C ASN A 99 -27.23 -4.05 7.53
N VAL A 100 -28.50 -3.85 7.22
CA VAL A 100 -29.57 -4.82 7.54
C VAL A 100 -29.37 -6.14 6.80
N ASP A 101 -28.80 -6.07 5.59
CA ASP A 101 -28.38 -7.23 4.81
C ASP A 101 -26.95 -7.62 5.21
N VAL A 102 -26.83 -8.75 5.91
CA VAL A 102 -25.55 -9.29 6.39
C VAL A 102 -24.55 -9.47 5.26
N SER A 103 -25.01 -9.80 4.05
CA SER A 103 -24.14 -10.03 2.89
C SER A 103 -23.43 -8.77 2.38
N LYS A 104 -23.91 -7.58 2.78
CA LYS A 104 -23.39 -6.27 2.37
C LYS A 104 -22.54 -5.59 3.44
N ARG A 105 -22.38 -6.20 4.62
CA ARG A 105 -21.73 -5.54 5.75
C ARG A 105 -20.23 -5.32 5.59
N TYR A 106 -19.56 -6.18 4.84
CA TYR A 106 -18.09 -6.21 4.73
C TYR A 106 -17.64 -6.27 3.27
N THR A 107 -18.31 -5.49 2.42
CA THR A 107 -18.00 -5.34 1.00
C THR A 107 -17.03 -4.16 0.78
N HIS A 108 -16.21 -4.26 -0.27
CA HIS A 108 -15.21 -3.24 -0.63
C HIS A 108 -15.76 -2.15 -1.56
N ASP A 109 -17.07 -2.13 -1.78
CA ASP A 109 -17.77 -1.29 -2.77
C ASP A 109 -18.23 0.06 -2.21
N THR A 110 -18.31 0.19 -0.87
CA THR A 110 -18.65 1.45 -0.23
C THR A 110 -17.40 2.31 -0.10
N ILE A 111 -17.23 3.23 -1.06
CA ILE A 111 -16.12 4.19 -1.10
C ILE A 111 -16.65 5.56 -0.74
N ARG A 112 -16.00 6.23 0.21
CA ARG A 112 -16.39 7.55 0.70
C ARG A 112 -15.22 8.54 0.61
N PRO A 113 -15.45 9.77 0.13
CA PRO A 113 -14.45 10.82 0.21
C PRO A 113 -14.19 11.21 1.67
N ILE A 114 -13.00 11.75 1.97
CA ILE A 114 -12.70 12.19 3.34
C ILE A 114 -13.65 13.29 3.84
N SER A 115 -14.16 14.15 2.94
CA SER A 115 -15.15 15.18 3.25
C SER A 115 -16.46 14.63 3.84
N PHE A 116 -16.86 13.41 3.47
CA PHE A 116 -18.06 12.75 3.98
C PHE A 116 -18.09 12.66 5.51
N TYR A 117 -16.91 12.49 6.13
CA TYR A 117 -16.81 12.27 7.58
C TYR A 117 -16.82 13.56 8.40
N GLY A 118 -16.78 14.74 7.77
CA GLY A 118 -16.77 16.02 8.49
C GLY A 118 -15.62 16.19 9.49
N ALA A 119 -14.55 15.39 9.36
CA ALA A 119 -13.49 15.26 10.35
C ALA A 119 -13.99 14.81 11.75
N GLU A 120 -14.96 13.90 11.81
CA GLU A 120 -15.53 13.39 13.06
C GLU A 120 -15.32 11.90 13.27
N LYS A 121 -15.11 11.11 12.20
CA LYS A 121 -14.93 9.66 12.30
C LYS A 121 -13.66 9.34 13.09
N LYS A 122 -13.85 8.80 14.29
CA LYS A 122 -12.77 8.38 15.19
C LYS A 122 -11.92 7.29 14.53
N VAL A 123 -10.61 7.35 14.75
CA VAL A 123 -9.67 6.29 14.38
C VAL A 123 -8.95 5.85 15.65
N ASP A 124 -9.08 4.57 15.96
CA ASP A 124 -8.51 3.95 17.17
C ASP A 124 -7.14 3.31 16.87
N LEU A 125 -6.89 2.91 15.61
CA LEU A 125 -5.59 2.39 15.17
C LEU A 125 -5.31 2.70 13.69
N GLY A 126 -4.11 3.21 13.39
CA GLY A 126 -3.60 3.35 12.03
C GLY A 126 -2.63 2.21 11.69
N PHE A 127 -2.73 1.64 10.49
CA PHE A 127 -1.80 0.62 10.01
C PHE A 127 -1.28 0.90 8.61
N VAL A 128 0.05 1.10 8.49
CA VAL A 128 0.75 1.21 7.20
C VAL A 128 1.62 -0.03 7.00
N GLY A 129 1.10 -0.99 6.24
CA GLY A 129 1.79 -2.22 5.93
C GLY A 129 0.87 -3.18 5.17
N SER A 130 1.42 -3.86 4.17
CA SER A 130 0.79 -4.95 3.41
C SER A 130 1.62 -5.17 2.13
N CYS A 131 1.15 -6.05 1.26
CA CYS A 131 1.61 -6.15 -0.12
C CYS A 131 1.33 -4.90 -0.98
N MET A 132 0.49 -3.96 -0.53
CA MET A 132 0.19 -2.71 -1.24
C MET A 132 1.20 -1.59 -0.97
N VAL A 133 1.99 -1.73 0.10
CA VAL A 133 2.97 -0.72 0.53
C VAL A 133 4.29 -0.94 -0.21
N HIS A 134 4.94 0.13 -0.65
CA HIS A 134 6.25 0.09 -1.30
C HIS A 134 7.25 0.99 -0.55
N LYS A 135 8.51 1.04 -1.02
CA LYS A 135 9.50 1.98 -0.46
C LYS A 135 8.98 3.41 -0.47
N GLY A 136 8.31 3.84 -1.55
CA GLY A 136 7.73 5.18 -1.67
C GLY A 136 6.75 5.51 -0.55
N ASP A 137 5.87 4.58 -0.17
CA ASP A 137 4.94 4.77 0.95
C ASP A 137 5.66 5.00 2.27
N MET A 138 6.73 4.24 2.55
CA MET A 138 7.53 4.42 3.76
C MET A 138 8.20 5.80 3.80
N LYS A 139 8.67 6.29 2.65
CA LYS A 139 9.22 7.64 2.51
C LYS A 139 8.15 8.72 2.72
N ILE A 140 6.91 8.47 2.26
CA ILE A 140 5.77 9.34 2.55
C ILE A 140 5.56 9.44 4.07
N VAL A 141 5.57 8.32 4.80
CA VAL A 141 5.45 8.35 6.28
C VAL A 141 6.54 9.23 6.90
N ALA A 142 7.81 8.98 6.56
CA ALA A 142 8.94 9.74 7.10
C ALA A 142 8.83 11.24 6.77
N GLN A 143 8.49 11.59 5.54
CA GLN A 143 8.37 12.99 5.11
C GLN A 143 7.16 13.69 5.76
N MET A 144 6.04 12.99 5.96
CA MET A 144 4.90 13.53 6.70
C MET A 144 5.26 13.84 8.15
N LEU A 145 6.01 12.96 8.83
CA LEU A 145 6.47 13.21 10.20
C LEU A 145 7.36 14.47 10.26
N LYS A 146 8.31 14.63 9.31
CA LYS A 146 9.11 15.85 9.17
C LYS A 146 8.25 17.09 8.94
N ASN A 147 7.28 17.02 8.04
CA ASN A 147 6.40 18.15 7.72
C ASN A 147 5.58 18.60 8.95
N LEU A 148 5.08 17.64 9.73
CA LEU A 148 4.29 17.90 10.93
C LEU A 148 5.15 18.43 12.07
N GLU A 149 6.36 17.90 12.25
CA GLU A 149 7.35 18.46 13.18
C GLU A 149 7.70 19.90 12.84
N ASN A 150 8.01 20.20 11.57
CA ASN A 150 8.35 21.56 11.15
C ASN A 150 7.22 22.57 11.43
N LYS A 151 5.97 22.11 11.52
CA LYS A 151 4.81 22.95 11.80
C LYS A 151 4.52 23.08 13.30
N SER A 152 4.65 22.00 14.05
CA SER A 152 4.14 21.89 15.43
C SER A 152 5.24 21.74 16.49
N GLY A 153 6.51 21.57 16.08
CA GLY A 153 7.68 21.33 16.92
C GLY A 153 7.85 19.89 17.39
N ASP A 154 6.79 19.08 17.37
CA ASP A 154 6.78 17.67 17.78
C ASP A 154 5.62 16.92 17.09
N VAL A 155 5.68 15.59 17.04
CA VAL A 155 4.60 14.73 16.53
C VAL A 155 4.10 13.84 17.66
N LYS A 156 2.80 13.99 17.99
CA LYS A 156 2.12 13.17 18.99
C LYS A 156 0.99 12.40 18.34
N PHE A 157 0.95 11.11 18.62
CA PHE A 157 -0.11 10.23 18.16
C PHE A 157 -1.30 10.27 19.12
N LYS A 158 -2.51 10.34 18.58
CA LYS A 158 -3.76 10.21 19.35
C LYS A 158 -4.36 8.81 19.24
N ALA A 159 -3.88 8.03 18.28
CA ALA A 159 -4.08 6.60 18.12
C ALA A 159 -2.75 5.96 17.69
N PRO A 160 -2.45 4.70 18.06
CA PRO A 160 -1.27 4.00 17.60
C PRO A 160 -1.14 4.01 16.08
N LEU A 161 0.10 4.16 15.60
CA LEU A 161 0.44 3.93 14.21
C LEU A 161 1.35 2.70 14.13
N VAL A 162 0.86 1.62 13.54
CA VAL A 162 1.65 0.41 13.30
C VAL A 162 2.17 0.44 11.88
N VAL A 163 3.48 0.28 11.70
CA VAL A 163 4.14 0.33 10.39
C VAL A 163 4.95 -0.94 10.18
N ALA A 164 4.70 -1.63 9.06
CA ALA A 164 5.43 -2.82 8.67
C ALA A 164 5.88 -2.69 7.21
N ALA A 165 7.20 -2.62 6.99
CA ALA A 165 7.76 -2.66 5.64
C ALA A 165 7.48 -4.03 5.00
N PRO A 166 7.28 -4.13 3.67
CA PRO A 166 7.01 -5.43 3.05
C PRO A 166 8.21 -6.39 3.05
N THR A 167 9.44 -5.86 2.98
CA THR A 167 10.67 -6.66 2.86
C THR A 167 11.84 -6.00 3.58
N TYR A 168 12.84 -6.82 3.97
CA TYR A 168 14.09 -6.33 4.54
C TYR A 168 14.88 -5.41 3.60
N ASN A 169 14.92 -5.71 2.29
CA ASN A 169 15.63 -4.86 1.33
C ASN A 169 15.09 -3.42 1.32
N ILE A 170 13.78 -3.23 1.53
CA ILE A 170 13.21 -1.88 1.65
C ILE A 170 13.72 -1.19 2.92
N ILE A 171 13.82 -1.90 4.05
CA ILE A 171 14.39 -1.35 5.29
C ILE A 171 15.86 -0.97 5.08
N ASP A 172 16.65 -1.85 4.47
CA ASP A 172 18.07 -1.59 4.19
C ASP A 172 18.22 -0.31 3.35
N GLU A 173 17.46 -0.17 2.25
CA GLU A 173 17.44 1.03 1.41
C GLU A 173 17.02 2.29 2.20
N LEU A 174 15.99 2.20 3.06
CA LEU A 174 15.54 3.33 3.87
C LEU A 174 16.56 3.75 4.93
N LYS A 175 17.34 2.81 5.47
CA LYS A 175 18.44 3.09 6.40
C LYS A 175 19.58 3.80 5.67
N GLU A 176 19.97 3.31 4.50
CA GLU A 176 20.99 3.97 3.66
C GLU A 176 20.59 5.39 3.25
N GLU A 177 19.30 5.60 2.96
CA GLU A 177 18.74 6.91 2.57
C GLU A 177 18.46 7.83 3.78
N GLY A 178 18.57 7.33 5.02
CA GLY A 178 18.32 8.09 6.27
C GLY A 178 16.84 8.32 6.60
N ASP A 179 15.91 7.75 5.81
CA ASP A 179 14.48 7.83 6.07
C ASP A 179 14.05 6.93 7.25
N TRP A 180 14.77 5.83 7.49
CA TRP A 180 14.50 4.96 8.65
C TRP A 180 14.77 5.66 9.98
N ASP A 181 15.82 6.47 10.08
CA ASP A 181 16.18 7.23 11.29
C ASP A 181 15.04 8.17 11.73
N VAL A 182 14.32 8.72 10.75
CA VAL A 182 13.15 9.58 10.98
C VAL A 182 12.01 8.79 11.59
N LEU A 183 11.77 7.58 11.07
CA LEU A 183 10.75 6.68 11.62
C LEU A 183 11.15 6.25 13.05
N GLN A 184 12.41 5.89 13.28
CA GLN A 184 12.93 5.51 14.59
C GLN A 184 12.78 6.64 15.62
N LYS A 185 13.04 7.88 15.23
CA LYS A 185 12.91 9.06 16.11
C LYS A 185 11.54 9.16 16.78
N TYR A 186 10.47 8.81 16.08
CA TYR A 186 9.09 8.87 16.61
C TYR A 186 8.56 7.52 17.07
N SER A 187 9.33 6.46 16.89
CA SER A 187 8.93 5.12 17.27
C SER A 187 9.21 4.85 18.75
N GLY A 188 8.24 4.27 19.45
CA GLY A 188 8.45 3.71 20.78
C GLY A 188 8.75 2.20 20.77
N PHE A 189 8.75 1.58 19.58
CA PHE A 189 9.01 0.15 19.42
C PHE A 189 9.62 -0.15 18.05
N GLU A 190 10.72 -0.89 18.02
CA GLU A 190 11.26 -1.48 16.80
C GLU A 190 11.43 -2.98 17.01
N PHE A 191 11.08 -3.76 16.00
CA PHE A 191 11.26 -5.21 16.04
C PHE A 191 12.73 -5.59 16.23
N ASP A 192 12.96 -6.73 16.88
CA ASP A 192 14.29 -7.32 17.03
C ASP A 192 14.27 -8.75 16.45
N ASP A 193 15.17 -9.02 15.51
CA ASP A 193 15.30 -10.34 14.91
C ASP A 193 15.98 -11.36 15.82
N THR A 194 16.77 -10.89 16.79
CA THR A 194 17.41 -11.72 17.81
C THR A 194 16.46 -12.07 18.96
N ALA A 195 15.41 -11.28 19.16
CA ALA A 195 14.39 -11.46 20.19
C ALA A 195 12.97 -11.34 19.61
N PRO A 196 12.51 -12.30 18.77
CA PRO A 196 11.17 -12.28 18.21
C PRO A 196 10.09 -12.29 19.29
N LYS A 197 8.99 -11.58 19.04
CA LYS A 197 7.78 -11.69 19.87
C LYS A 197 7.28 -13.14 19.88
N ILE A 198 6.86 -13.59 21.06
CA ILE A 198 6.27 -14.92 21.28
C ILE A 198 4.73 -14.91 21.28
N ALA A 199 4.13 -13.72 21.30
CA ALA A 199 2.69 -13.51 21.30
C ALA A 199 2.31 -12.26 20.49
N ALA A 200 1.10 -12.29 19.94
CA ALA A 200 0.50 -11.15 19.25
C ALA A 200 0.24 -10.00 20.22
N ARG A 201 0.51 -8.76 19.80
CA ARG A 201 0.06 -7.57 20.51
C ARG A 201 -1.45 -7.42 20.30
N THR A 202 -2.16 -7.17 21.40
CA THR A 202 -3.60 -6.91 21.42
C THR A 202 -3.95 -5.55 22.03
N GLU A 203 -2.96 -4.87 22.59
CA GLU A 203 -3.07 -3.57 23.25
C GLU A 203 -1.91 -2.67 22.81
N TYR A 204 -2.21 -1.40 22.59
CA TYR A 204 -1.27 -0.44 22.03
C TYR A 204 -1.28 0.86 22.84
N GLU A 205 -0.11 1.45 22.98
CA GLU A 205 0.06 2.82 23.40
C GLU A 205 -0.02 3.73 22.16
N ASN A 206 -0.33 5.01 22.35
CA ASN A 206 -0.42 5.98 21.27
C ASN A 206 0.98 6.42 20.82
N ILE A 207 1.71 5.51 20.18
CA ILE A 207 3.06 5.68 19.63
C ILE A 207 3.12 5.09 18.21
N LEU A 208 4.23 5.35 17.52
CA LEU A 208 4.60 4.64 16.32
C LEU A 208 5.27 3.30 16.69
N TYR A 209 4.85 2.23 16.04
CA TYR A 209 5.43 0.89 16.11
C TYR A 209 6.07 0.54 14.77
N LEU A 210 7.35 0.20 14.77
CA LEU A 210 8.06 -0.38 13.63
C LEU A 210 8.09 -1.90 13.79
N GLU A 211 7.15 -2.55 13.12
CA GLU A 211 6.97 -4.00 13.15
C GLU A 211 7.85 -4.71 12.14
N ARG A 212 8.10 -6.01 12.40
CA ARG A 212 8.93 -6.85 11.54
C ARG A 212 8.37 -6.87 10.11
N PRO A 213 9.25 -6.86 9.08
CA PRO A 213 8.80 -6.98 7.71
C PRO A 213 7.87 -8.17 7.45
N GLY A 214 6.73 -7.91 6.82
CA GLY A 214 5.74 -8.94 6.50
C GLY A 214 4.30 -8.45 6.51
N CYS A 215 3.36 -9.38 6.53
CA CYS A 215 1.93 -9.07 6.43
C CYS A 215 1.35 -8.43 7.70
N ASN A 216 1.88 -8.75 8.88
CA ASN A 216 1.48 -8.15 10.16
C ASN A 216 -0.06 -8.07 10.35
N LEU A 217 -0.61 -6.92 10.76
CA LEU A 217 -2.05 -6.67 10.91
C LEU A 217 -2.88 -6.97 9.64
N CYS A 218 -2.30 -6.89 8.43
CA CYS A 218 -3.01 -7.25 7.20
C CYS A 218 -3.51 -8.71 7.22
N MET A 219 -2.75 -9.60 7.87
CA MET A 219 -3.14 -11.00 8.02
C MET A 219 -3.96 -11.28 9.27
N GLY A 220 -3.80 -10.46 10.32
CA GLY A 220 -4.58 -10.56 11.56
C GLY A 220 -4.24 -11.79 12.42
N ASN A 221 -3.15 -12.50 12.10
CA ASN A 221 -2.66 -13.66 12.83
C ASN A 221 -1.32 -13.41 13.55
N GLN A 222 -0.68 -12.28 13.28
CA GLN A 222 0.56 -11.84 13.97
C GLN A 222 0.23 -10.77 15.00
N GLU A 223 -0.48 -9.73 14.59
CA GLU A 223 -0.96 -8.66 15.45
C GLU A 223 -2.47 -8.54 15.31
N LYS A 224 -3.13 -7.97 16.32
CA LYS A 224 -4.57 -7.70 16.27
C LYS A 224 -4.89 -6.35 16.90
N ALA A 225 -5.83 -5.62 16.33
CA ALA A 225 -6.36 -4.41 16.97
C ALA A 225 -7.21 -4.77 18.19
N ALA A 226 -7.43 -3.81 19.10
CA ALA A 226 -8.29 -4.06 20.25
C ALA A 226 -9.75 -4.21 19.79
N LYS A 227 -10.54 -4.99 20.54
CA LYS A 227 -11.91 -5.29 20.14
C LYS A 227 -12.75 -4.02 20.06
N GLY A 228 -13.56 -3.91 19.02
CA GLY A 228 -14.41 -2.76 18.75
C GLY A 228 -13.67 -1.56 18.18
N ASP A 229 -12.35 -1.62 17.96
CA ASP A 229 -11.62 -0.49 17.37
C ASP A 229 -12.08 -0.15 15.95
N THR A 230 -11.98 1.13 15.62
CA THR A 230 -12.03 1.62 14.25
C THR A 230 -10.60 1.69 13.70
N VAL A 231 -10.24 0.72 12.86
CA VAL A 231 -8.92 0.59 12.23
C VAL A 231 -8.92 1.25 10.87
N LEU A 232 -7.93 2.10 10.58
CA LEU A 232 -7.69 2.65 9.25
C LEU A 232 -6.36 2.12 8.71
N ALA A 233 -6.39 1.40 7.59
CA ALA A 233 -5.25 0.61 7.12
C ALA A 233 -4.93 0.78 5.64
N THR A 234 -3.67 0.56 5.26
CA THR A 234 -3.23 0.38 3.87
C THR A 234 -3.28 -1.10 3.44
N SER A 235 -4.09 -1.92 4.10
CA SER A 235 -4.26 -3.34 3.79
C SER A 235 -5.19 -3.53 2.59
N THR A 236 -5.45 -4.79 2.22
CA THR A 236 -6.36 -5.12 1.11
C THR A 236 -7.74 -5.55 1.55
N ARG A 237 -7.93 -5.94 2.82
CA ARG A 237 -9.16 -6.63 3.27
C ARG A 237 -9.72 -6.02 4.55
N LEU A 238 -11.06 -5.96 4.57
CA LEU A 238 -11.88 -5.34 5.61
C LEU A 238 -12.91 -6.30 6.25
N PHE A 239 -12.69 -7.61 6.14
CA PHE A 239 -13.62 -8.62 6.67
C PHE A 239 -13.74 -8.61 8.20
N GLN A 240 -14.93 -8.93 8.71
CA GLN A 240 -15.22 -9.08 10.14
C GLN A 240 -14.19 -9.99 10.83
N GLY A 241 -13.66 -9.57 11.97
CA GLY A 241 -12.73 -10.37 12.78
C GLY A 241 -11.32 -10.51 12.20
N ARG A 242 -11.06 -9.99 10.99
CA ARG A 242 -9.74 -10.09 10.33
C ARG A 242 -8.70 -9.30 11.10
N VAL A 243 -8.83 -7.98 11.11
CA VAL A 243 -7.91 -7.07 11.82
C VAL A 243 -8.42 -6.75 13.22
N VAL A 244 -9.74 -6.65 13.35
CA VAL A 244 -10.44 -6.26 14.57
C VAL A 244 -11.67 -7.13 14.79
N GLU A 245 -11.89 -7.53 16.03
CA GLU A 245 -13.07 -8.26 16.49
C GLU A 245 -14.13 -7.31 17.06
N ASP A 246 -15.38 -7.76 17.12
CA ASP A 246 -16.45 -7.04 17.80
C ASP A 246 -16.29 -7.12 19.33
N THR A 247 -16.80 -6.11 20.01
CA THR A 247 -17.20 -6.19 21.42
C THR A 247 -18.69 -6.53 21.52
N GLU A 248 -19.22 -6.68 22.73
CA GLU A 248 -20.66 -6.85 22.93
C GLU A 248 -21.47 -5.65 22.41
N ASP A 249 -20.92 -4.43 22.53
CA ASP A 249 -21.65 -3.17 22.26
C ASP A 249 -21.19 -2.41 21.01
N LYS A 250 -19.99 -2.71 20.47
CA LYS A 250 -19.41 -2.03 19.30
C LYS A 250 -18.81 -3.04 18.31
N LYS A 251 -19.22 -2.92 17.05
CA LYS A 251 -18.59 -3.66 15.95
C LYS A 251 -17.19 -3.14 15.68
N GLY A 252 -16.25 -4.05 15.44
CA GLY A 252 -14.94 -3.72 14.91
C GLY A 252 -15.08 -3.22 13.48
N GLU A 253 -14.42 -2.11 13.17
CA GLU A 253 -14.45 -1.51 11.83
C GLU A 253 -13.05 -1.53 11.23
N SER A 254 -12.92 -2.03 10.00
CA SER A 254 -11.67 -1.99 9.25
C SER A 254 -11.90 -1.19 7.98
N LEU A 255 -11.34 0.01 7.92
CA LEU A 255 -11.42 0.90 6.77
C LEU A 255 -10.10 0.88 6.01
N LEU A 256 -10.16 1.02 4.68
CA LEU A 256 -8.97 1.07 3.83
C LEU A 256 -8.73 2.47 3.29
N ALA A 257 -7.51 2.97 3.42
CA ALA A 257 -7.14 4.29 2.92
C ALA A 257 -5.68 4.32 2.46
N SER A 258 -5.31 5.40 1.78
CA SER A 258 -3.92 5.64 1.37
C SER A 258 -3.02 5.97 2.56
N THR A 259 -1.71 5.72 2.40
CA THR A 259 -0.68 5.96 3.41
C THR A 259 -0.81 7.34 4.08
N PRO A 260 -0.97 8.47 3.36
CA PRO A 260 -1.07 9.76 4.03
C PRO A 260 -2.33 9.92 4.90
N VAL A 261 -3.46 9.38 4.47
CA VAL A 261 -4.71 9.46 5.23
C VAL A 261 -4.59 8.63 6.51
N VAL A 262 -3.99 7.44 6.45
CA VAL A 262 -3.74 6.59 7.61
C VAL A 262 -2.85 7.29 8.64
N VAL A 263 -1.68 7.78 8.21
CA VAL A 263 -0.69 8.43 9.09
C VAL A 263 -1.30 9.66 9.76
N LEU A 264 -1.94 10.53 8.98
CA LEU A 264 -2.54 11.74 9.51
C LEU A 264 -3.70 11.41 10.46
N SER A 265 -4.49 10.37 10.18
CA SER A 265 -5.59 9.98 11.05
C SER A 265 -5.12 9.42 12.40
N ALA A 266 -4.02 8.66 12.43
CA ALA A 266 -3.43 8.18 13.68
C ALA A 266 -2.91 9.33 14.56
N ILE A 267 -2.32 10.35 13.93
CA ILE A 267 -1.87 11.56 14.62
C ILE A 267 -3.06 12.37 15.17
N LEU A 268 -4.15 12.48 14.40
CA LEU A 268 -5.33 13.25 14.80
C LEU A 268 -6.32 12.48 15.70
N GLY A 269 -6.28 11.14 15.70
CA GLY A 269 -7.24 10.25 16.36
C GLY A 269 -8.61 10.21 15.65
N ARG A 270 -8.66 10.70 14.42
CA ARG A 270 -9.86 10.85 13.59
C ARG A 270 -9.49 11.06 12.12
N THR A 271 -10.44 10.92 11.21
CA THR A 271 -10.25 11.31 9.81
C THR A 271 -9.88 12.79 9.68
N PRO A 272 -9.00 13.17 8.75
CA PRO A 272 -8.60 14.56 8.52
C PRO A 272 -9.63 15.33 7.70
N THR A 273 -9.56 16.66 7.77
CA THR A 273 -10.12 17.56 6.75
C THR A 273 -9.23 17.56 5.50
N ILE A 274 -9.78 18.02 4.36
CA ILE A 274 -9.01 18.21 3.12
C ILE A 274 -7.82 19.16 3.33
N ASP A 275 -8.00 20.23 4.12
CA ASP A 275 -6.94 21.19 4.38
C ASP A 275 -5.84 20.61 5.27
N GLU A 276 -6.19 19.85 6.31
CA GLU A 276 -5.21 19.12 7.12
C GLU A 276 -4.42 18.14 6.26
N TYR A 277 -5.09 17.43 5.34
CA TYR A 277 -4.45 16.52 4.38
C TYR A 277 -3.49 17.25 3.45
N LYS A 278 -3.94 18.29 2.72
CA LYS A 278 -3.11 19.03 1.76
C LYS A 278 -1.87 19.65 2.42
N ASN A 279 -2.02 20.10 3.67
CA ASN A 279 -0.91 20.65 4.43
C ASN A 279 0.10 19.59 4.88
N SER A 280 -0.34 18.40 5.27
CA SER A 280 0.56 17.33 5.74
C SER A 280 1.40 16.73 4.60
N VAL A 281 0.85 16.70 3.39
CA VAL A 281 1.53 16.15 2.20
C VAL A 281 2.29 17.19 1.37
N LYS A 282 2.39 18.42 1.85
CA LYS A 282 3.07 19.50 1.12
C LYS A 282 4.53 19.13 0.82
N GLY A 283 4.93 19.24 -0.44
CA GLY A 283 6.30 18.93 -0.89
C GLY A 283 6.62 17.44 -0.96
N ILE A 284 5.65 16.56 -0.71
CA ILE A 284 5.77 15.12 -0.94
C ILE A 284 5.40 14.85 -2.40
N ASP A 285 6.25 14.14 -3.12
CA ASP A 285 5.92 13.65 -4.45
C ASP A 285 4.99 12.44 -4.32
N LEU A 286 3.69 12.72 -4.17
CA LEU A 286 2.65 11.71 -4.24
C LEU A 286 2.55 11.22 -5.69
N THR A 287 2.28 9.92 -5.87
CA THR A 287 2.13 9.32 -7.20
C THR A 287 1.17 10.12 -8.06
N LYS A 288 1.69 10.77 -9.09
CA LYS A 288 0.89 11.40 -10.15
C LYS A 288 0.76 10.40 -11.28
N PHE A 289 -0.47 10.02 -11.58
CA PHE A 289 -0.75 9.23 -12.76
C PHE A 289 -1.46 10.10 -13.78
N SER A 290 -0.85 10.25 -14.94
CA SER A 290 -1.52 10.76 -16.13
C SER A 290 -1.55 9.61 -17.14
N PRO A 291 -2.75 9.16 -17.57
CA PRO A 291 -2.81 8.15 -18.61
C PRO A 291 -2.11 8.69 -19.87
N PRO A 292 -1.38 7.84 -20.62
CA PRO A 292 -0.80 8.26 -21.88
C PRO A 292 -1.89 8.79 -22.81
N LEU A 293 -1.67 9.97 -23.38
CA LEU A 293 -2.60 10.61 -24.31
C LEU A 293 -2.60 9.92 -25.68
N GLU A 294 -1.51 9.25 -26.03
CA GLU A 294 -1.40 8.45 -27.23
C GLU A 294 -2.10 7.10 -27.02
N LYS A 295 -3.02 6.76 -27.93
CA LYS A 295 -3.53 5.39 -27.99
C LYS A 295 -2.35 4.48 -28.29
N VAL A 296 -2.16 3.44 -27.46
CA VAL A 296 -1.18 2.37 -27.70
C VAL A 296 -1.26 1.97 -29.17
N ALA A 297 -0.18 2.15 -29.92
CA ALA A 297 -0.14 1.84 -31.34
C ALA A 297 -0.56 0.39 -31.57
N THR A 298 -1.72 0.21 -32.18
CA THR A 298 -2.29 -1.10 -32.48
C THR A 298 -1.60 -1.64 -33.73
N LYS A 299 -0.61 -2.52 -33.54
CA LYS A 299 -0.13 -3.36 -34.63
C LYS A 299 -1.16 -4.47 -34.83
N SER A 300 -1.67 -4.64 -36.05
CA SER A 300 -2.50 -5.79 -36.39
C SER A 300 -1.71 -7.07 -36.12
N SER A 301 -2.14 -7.86 -35.13
CA SER A 301 -1.56 -9.18 -34.90
C SER A 301 -1.74 -10.03 -36.16
N ALA A 302 -0.63 -10.48 -36.75
CA ALA A 302 -0.62 -11.37 -37.91
C ALA A 302 -0.74 -12.86 -37.51
N HIS A 303 -1.43 -13.15 -36.40
CA HIS A 303 -1.72 -14.51 -35.97
C HIS A 303 -3.15 -14.88 -36.36
N PHE A 304 -3.28 -15.40 -37.59
CA PHE A 304 -4.25 -16.43 -37.96
C PHE A 304 -3.51 -17.75 -38.16
#